data_AF-A0A6V7ITM4-F1
#
_entry.id   AF-A0A6V7ITM4-F1
#
_cell.length_a   1.000
_cell.length_b   1.000
_cell.length_c   1.000
_cell.angle_alpha   90.00
_cell.angle_beta   90.00
_cell.angle_gamma   90.00
#
_symmetry.space_group_name_H-M   'P 1'
#
loop_
_entity.id
_entity.type
_entity.pdbx_description
1 polymer ?
#
loop_
_entity_poly.entity_id
_entity_poly.type
_entity_poly.pdbx_seq_one_letter_code
_entity_poly.pdbx_strand_id
1 'polypeptide(L)' 'FPKKEELRSRWLNNIPPSKLSVNINLKHAAVCSKHFTEDAFADCFNGSLRNVLKKYAVPTLFGTDT' A
#
# COMPACT_ATOMS: atom_id res chain seq x y z
N PHE A 1 -6.61 -3.08 3.13
CA PHE A 1 -5.82 -3.73 2.06
C PHE A 1 -6.62 -3.81 0.76
N PRO A 2 -5.97 -4.06 -0.40
CA PRO A 2 -6.67 -4.23 -1.67
C PRO A 2 -7.72 -5.35 -1.64
N LYS A 3 -8.89 -5.09 -2.24
CA LYS A 3 -9.95 -6.11 -2.39
C LYS A 3 -9.54 -7.22 -3.36
N LYS A 4 -8.73 -6.90 -4.37
CA LYS A 4 -8.21 -7.89 -5.33
C LYS A 4 -7.18 -8.79 -4.65
N GLU A 5 -7.40 -10.09 -4.71
CA GLU A 5 -6.56 -11.08 -4.05
C GLU A 5 -5.11 -11.05 -4.55
N GLU A 6 -4.91 -11.01 -5.86
CA GLU A 6 -3.57 -10.95 -6.46
C GLU A 6 -2.78 -9.73 -5.97
N LEU A 7 -3.39 -8.54 -5.97
CA LEU A 7 -2.74 -7.33 -5.49
C LEU A 7 -2.49 -7.38 -3.98
N ARG A 8 -3.41 -7.98 -3.22
CA ARG A 8 -3.25 -8.18 -1.78
C ARG A 8 -2.08 -9.11 -1.47
N SER A 9 -1.94 -10.20 -2.21
CA SER A 9 -0.80 -11.12 -2.09
C SER A 9 0.51 -10.39 -2.37
N ARG A 10 0.57 -9.57 -3.43
CA ARG A 10 1.73 -8.73 -3.70
C ARG A 10 2.05 -7.76 -2.56
N TRP A 11 1.04 -7.13 -1.95
CA TRP A 11 1.26 -6.28 -0.78
C TRP A 11 1.86 -7.07 0.38
N LEU A 12 1.30 -8.24 0.71
CA LEU A 12 1.80 -9.08 1.81
C LEU A 12 3.25 -9.54 1.58
N ASN A 13 3.64 -9.80 0.33
CA ASN A 13 5.02 -10.17 -0.01
C ASN A 13 6.02 -9.01 0.13
N ASN A 14 5.56 -7.75 0.02
CA ASN A 14 6.42 -6.58 0.18
C ASN A 14 6.40 -6.00 1.61
N ILE A 15 5.46 -6.42 2.46
CA ILE A 15 5.40 -6.00 3.85
C ILE A 15 6.21 -7.00 4.68
N PRO A 16 7.25 -6.57 5.42
CA PRO A 16 8.04 -7.46 6.23
C PRO A 16 7.18 -8.14 7.31
N PRO A 17 7.41 -9.44 7.60
CA PRO A 17 6.62 -10.18 8.59
C PRO A 17 6.62 -9.53 9.97
N SER A 18 7.69 -8.82 10.36
CA SER A 18 7.79 -8.08 11.62
C SER A 18 6.81 -6.92 11.75
N LYS A 19 6.29 -6.41 10.63
CA LYS A 19 5.25 -5.36 10.59
C LYS A 19 3.85 -5.93 10.40
N LEU A 20 3.72 -7.23 10.18
CA LEU A 20 2.43 -7.93 10.11
C LEU A 20 2.11 -8.55 11.46
N SER A 21 1.08 -8.04 12.14
CA SER A 21 0.58 -8.67 13.36
C SER A 21 -0.04 -10.04 13.04
N VAL A 22 0.17 -11.02 13.91
CA VAL A 22 -0.30 -12.41 13.77
C VAL A 22 -1.83 -12.51 13.56
N ASN A 23 -2.61 -11.52 14.02
CA ASN A 23 -4.07 -11.49 13.88
C ASN A 23 -4.58 -10.26 13.11
N ILE A 24 -3.85 -9.83 12.07
CA ILE A 24 -4.24 -8.65 11.30
C ILE A 24 -5.53 -8.89 10.49
N ASN A 25 -6.56 -8.09 10.77
CA ASN A 25 -7.76 -8.07 9.94
C ASN A 25 -7.53 -7.22 8.68
N LEU A 26 -7.17 -7.88 7.57
CA LEU A 26 -6.86 -7.22 6.29
C LEU A 26 -8.01 -6.38 5.71
N LYS A 27 -9.27 -6.62 6.14
CA LYS A 27 -10.43 -5.83 5.71
C LYS A 27 -10.40 -4.42 6.28
N HIS A 28 -9.90 -4.26 7.50
CA HIS A 28 -9.85 -2.97 8.21
C HIS A 28 -8.44 -2.39 8.27
N ALA A 29 -7.41 -3.21 8.05
CA ALA A 29 -6.04 -2.74 8.04
C ALA A 29 -5.74 -1.86 6.81
N ALA A 30 -4.97 -0.81 7.04
CA ALA A 30 -4.47 0.13 6.04
C ALA A 30 -2.95 0.24 6.14
N VAL A 31 -2.32 0.69 5.05
CA VAL A 31 -0.89 0.98 4.98
C VAL A 31 -0.76 2.49 4.80
N CYS A 32 0.09 3.13 5.61
CA CYS A 32 0.35 4.57 5.51
C CYS A 32 0.96 4.93 4.14
N SER A 33 0.63 6.11 3.62
CA SER A 33 1.13 6.61 2.33
C SER A 33 2.65 6.63 2.24
N LYS A 34 3.36 6.85 3.35
CA LYS A 34 4.84 6.86 3.42
C LYS A 34 5.51 5.55 3.00
N HIS A 35 4.76 4.44 2.93
CA HIS A 35 5.29 3.15 2.50
C HIS A 35 5.21 2.95 0.98
N PHE A 36 4.72 3.94 0.24
CA PHE A 36 4.62 3.96 -1.21
C PHE A 36 5.52 5.08 -1.76
N THR A 37 6.13 4.83 -2.90
CA THR A 37 6.85 5.85 -3.66
C THR A 37 5.89 6.85 -4.29
N GLU A 38 6.37 8.05 -4.61
CA GLU A 38 5.53 9.09 -5.23
C GLU A 38 4.94 8.65 -6.57
N ASP A 39 5.66 7.83 -7.34
CA ASP A 39 5.17 7.27 -8.61
C ASP A 39 4.02 6.25 -8.42
N ALA A 40 3.82 5.73 -7.21
CA ALA A 40 2.73 4.82 -6.92
C ALA A 40 1.37 5.52 -6.86
N PHE A 41 1.36 6.85 -6.77
CA PHE A 41 0.15 7.67 -6.76
C PHE A 41 -0.20 8.09 -8.19
N ALA A 42 -1.49 8.04 -8.51
CA ALA A 42 -1.99 8.52 -9.80
C ALA A 42 -1.99 10.06 -9.79
N ASP A 43 -1.54 10.66 -10.88
CA ASP A 43 -1.69 12.10 -11.10
C ASP A 43 -3.17 12.49 -11.04
N CYS A 44 -3.44 13.66 -10.46
CA CYS A 44 -4.78 14.21 -10.31
C CYS A 44 -5.32 14.73 -11.65
N PHE A 45 -5.55 13.85 -12.62
CA PHE A 45 -6.28 14.16 -13.83
C PHE A 45 -7.76 14.39 -13.44
N ASN A 46 -8.27 15.62 -13.61
CA ASN A 46 -9.62 16.09 -13.28
C ASN A 46 -9.86 16.70 -11.88
N GLY A 47 -8.87 17.39 -11.30
CA GLY A 47 -9.11 18.28 -10.15
C GLY A 47 -9.53 17.57 -8.85
N SER A 48 -9.40 16.24 -8.80
CA SER A 48 -9.59 15.48 -7.57
C SER A 48 -8.36 15.70 -6.69
N LEU A 49 -8.51 16.35 -5.53
CA LEU A 49 -7.44 16.62 -4.57
C LEU A 49 -6.89 15.35 -3.86
N ARG A 50 -7.28 14.16 -4.31
CA ARG A 50 -6.98 12.92 -3.60
C ARG A 50 -5.83 12.20 -4.28
N ASN A 51 -4.73 12.08 -3.55
CA ASN A 51 -3.63 11.17 -3.90
C ASN A 51 -4.14 9.72 -3.81
N VAL A 52 -4.62 9.20 -4.94
CA VAL A 52 -5.11 7.82 -5.05
C VAL A 52 -3.97 6.92 -5.50
N LEU A 53 -3.85 5.73 -4.89
CA LEU A 53 -2.90 4.72 -5.35
C LEU A 53 -3.29 4.18 -6.73
N LYS A 54 -2.31 4.03 -7.61
CA LYS A 54 -2.48 3.35 -8.90
C LYS A 54 -3.01 1.93 -8.66
N LYS A 55 -3.76 1.40 -9.64
CA LYS A 55 -4.39 0.06 -9.58
C LYS A 55 -3.42 -1.09 -9.31
N TYR A 56 -2.14 -0.89 -9.59
CA TYR A 56 -1.07 -1.88 -9.43
C TYR A 56 -0.01 -1.47 -8.40
N ALA A 57 -0.25 -0.37 -7.67
CA ALA A 57 0.67 0.11 -6.65
C ALA A 57 0.86 -0.94 -5.55
N VAL A 58 2.11 -1.15 -5.17
CA VAL A 58 2.51 -2.00 -4.04
C VAL A 58 3.38 -1.17 -3.10
N PRO A 59 3.30 -1.38 -1.79
CA PRO A 59 4.17 -0.67 -0.86
C PRO A 59 5.59 -1.25 -0.99
N THR A 60 6.60 -0.39 -1.09
CA THR A 60 8.00 -0.79 -1.28
C THR A 60 8.94 -0.19 -0.23
N LEU A 61 8.49 0.83 0.51
CA LEU A 61 9.31 1.58 1.48
C LEU A 61 9.13 1.06 2.91
N PHE A 62 9.09 -0.26 3.10
CA PHE A 62 9.09 -0.88 4.42
C PHE A 62 10.53 -1.22 4.82
N GLY A 63 11.28 -0.25 5.37
CA GLY A 63 12.66 -0.48 5.81
C GLY A 63 13.60 0.72 5.78
N THR A 64 13.13 1.90 5.40
CA THR A 64 13.94 3.14 5.32
C THR A 64 13.65 4.12 6.47
N ASP A 65 13.21 3.63 7.62
CA ASP A 65 13.26 4.41 8.86
C ASP A 65 14.73 4.37 9.34
N THR A 66 15.59 5.18 8.71
CA THR A 66 16.93 5.53 9.20
C THR A 66 16.86 6.76 10.07
#